data_AF-A0A060BSB1-F1
#
_entry.id   AF-A0A060BSB1-F1
#
_cell.length_a   1.000
_cell.length_b   1.000
_cell.length_c   1.000
_cell.angle_alpha   90.00
_cell.angle_beta   90.00
_cell.angle_gamma   90.00
#
_symmetry.space_group_name_H-M   'P 1'
#
loop_
_entity.id
_entity.type
_entity.pdbx_description
1 polymer ?
#
loop_
_entity_poly.entity_id
_entity_poly.type
_entity_poly.pdbx_seq_one_letter_code
_entity_poly.pdbx_strand_id
1 'polypeptide(L)'
;MRLTYLWSPKSTVVETAVHTLLGVLYAAWRRPDVLHLHAVGPGLLAPLARLLGLRVVLTHHGPDYERSKWGPVSKGLLRIGEQLGVRFSNHPIVVSPMLQDRVEKRYGVDATLIPNGAPASLPTTSQRCLDKFGLTPERYVLCVSRIDP
;
A
#
# COMPACT_ATOMS: atom_id res chain seq x y z
N MET A 1 9.16 18.47 -5.85
CA MET A 1 8.03 17.82 -5.14
C MET A 1 7.41 18.85 -4.21
N ARG A 2 6.09 19.07 -4.24
CA ARG A 2 5.38 19.99 -3.33
C ARG A 2 4.63 19.17 -2.31
N LEU A 3 4.84 19.44 -1.03
CA LEU A 3 4.14 18.77 0.08
C LEU A 3 3.08 19.70 0.65
N THR A 4 1.87 19.17 0.86
CA THR A 4 0.78 19.87 1.56
C THR A 4 0.37 19.03 2.76
N TYR A 5 0.42 19.63 3.95
CA TYR A 5 0.00 18.98 5.18
C TYR A 5 -1.48 19.25 5.44
N LEU A 6 -2.24 18.19 5.69
CA LEU A 6 -3.63 18.26 6.10
C LEU A 6 -3.73 17.81 7.56
N TRP A 7 -4.68 18.40 8.29
CA TRP A 7 -4.93 18.03 9.67
C TRP A 7 -5.38 16.57 9.78
N SER A 8 -5.05 15.91 10.90
CA SER A 8 -5.55 14.58 11.25
C SER A 8 -5.67 14.43 12.78
N PRO A 9 -6.61 13.61 13.27
CA PRO A 9 -6.70 13.31 14.70
C PRO A 9 -5.55 12.40 15.14
N LYS A 10 -5.20 12.41 16.44
CA LYS A 10 -4.03 11.66 16.98
C LYS A 10 -4.26 10.16 17.21
N SER A 11 -5.37 9.58 16.74
CA SER A 11 -5.70 8.17 16.95
C SER A 11 -5.41 7.36 15.68
N THR A 12 -4.52 6.36 15.72
CA THR A 12 -3.98 5.71 14.51
C THR A 12 -5.03 5.27 13.46
N VAL A 13 -6.16 4.71 13.89
CA VAL A 13 -7.21 4.23 12.97
C VAL A 13 -8.06 5.39 12.45
N VAL A 14 -8.51 6.27 13.34
CA VAL A 14 -9.35 7.43 12.99
C VAL A 14 -8.55 8.43 12.18
N GLU A 15 -7.26 8.57 12.48
CA GLU A 15 -6.28 9.38 11.78
C GLU A 15 -6.27 9.03 10.31
N THR A 16 -6.03 7.75 9.99
CA THR A 16 -5.93 7.30 8.60
C THR A 16 -7.24 7.55 7.84
N ALA A 17 -8.38 7.26 8.45
CA ALA A 17 -9.69 7.45 7.80
C ALA A 17 -10.00 8.93 7.56
N VAL A 18 -9.85 9.78 8.58
CA VAL A 18 -10.12 11.22 8.50
C VAL A 18 -9.12 11.90 7.57
N HIS A 19 -7.84 11.57 7.66
CA HIS A 19 -6.81 12.14 6.81
C HIS A 19 -7.02 11.76 5.34
N THR A 20 -7.39 10.50 5.06
CA THR A 20 -7.71 10.09 3.68
C THR A 20 -8.95 10.82 3.17
N LEU A 21 -10.00 10.99 3.99
CA LEU A 21 -11.19 11.73 3.62
C LEU A 21 -10.88 13.19 3.29
N LEU A 22 -10.15 13.88 4.18
CA LEU A 22 -9.72 15.26 3.95
C LEU A 22 -8.80 15.37 2.73
N GLY A 23 -7.94 14.38 2.50
CA GLY A 23 -7.11 14.29 1.29
C GLY A 23 -7.93 14.19 0.01
N VAL A 24 -8.96 13.34 -0.01
CA VAL A 24 -9.87 13.20 -1.16
C VAL A 24 -10.65 14.49 -1.41
N LEU A 25 -11.17 15.13 -0.37
CA LEU A 25 -11.90 16.40 -0.48
C LEU A 25 -10.98 17.53 -0.96
N TYR A 26 -9.76 17.59 -0.42
CA TYR A 26 -8.74 18.53 -0.85
C TYR A 26 -8.36 18.32 -2.31
N ALA A 27 -8.17 17.07 -2.75
CA ALA A 27 -7.92 16.73 -4.15
C ALA A 27 -9.10 17.12 -5.03
N ALA A 28 -10.33 16.89 -4.59
CA ALA A 28 -11.53 17.30 -5.32
C ALA A 28 -11.60 18.83 -5.50
N TRP A 29 -11.15 19.60 -4.51
CA TRP A 29 -11.04 21.06 -4.64
C TRP A 29 -9.89 21.50 -5.56
N ARG A 30 -8.72 20.85 -5.45
CA ARG A 30 -7.52 21.20 -6.23
C ARG A 30 -7.53 20.70 -7.67
N ARG A 31 -8.33 19.69 -7.99
CA ARG A 31 -8.48 19.09 -9.31
C ARG A 31 -7.14 18.63 -9.93
N PRO A 32 -6.40 17.69 -9.28
CA PRO A 32 -5.20 17.12 -9.88
C PRO A 32 -5.57 16.24 -11.09
N ASP A 33 -4.60 15.99 -11.97
CA ASP A 33 -4.78 15.10 -13.13
C ASP A 33 -5.09 13.66 -12.71
N VAL A 34 -4.44 13.20 -11.62
CA VAL A 34 -4.60 11.85 -11.05
C VAL A 34 -4.54 11.93 -9.53
N LEU A 35 -5.47 11.23 -8.87
CA LEU A 35 -5.41 10.88 -7.46
C LEU A 35 -4.88 9.46 -7.33
N HIS A 36 -3.74 9.29 -6.67
CA HIS A 36 -3.13 7.99 -6.44
C HIS A 36 -3.34 7.54 -4.99
N LEU A 37 -4.16 6.51 -4.80
CA LEU A 37 -4.38 5.87 -3.50
C LEU A 37 -3.40 4.71 -3.29
N HIS A 38 -2.85 4.59 -2.09
CA HIS A 38 -1.94 3.50 -1.73
C HIS A 38 -2.53 2.64 -0.62
N ALA A 39 -2.39 1.31 -0.76
CA ALA A 39 -2.94 0.28 0.12
C ALA A 39 -4.47 0.16 0.10
N VAL A 40 -4.98 -0.92 0.71
CA VAL A 40 -6.40 -1.29 0.63
C VAL A 40 -7.30 -0.42 1.51
N GLY A 41 -6.78 0.12 2.62
CA GLY A 41 -7.56 0.98 3.52
C GLY A 41 -8.09 2.24 2.83
N PRO A 42 -7.22 3.09 2.24
CA PRO A 42 -7.65 4.26 1.48
C PRO A 42 -8.58 3.96 0.30
N GLY A 43 -8.53 2.73 -0.24
CA GLY A 43 -9.45 2.24 -1.28
C GLY A 43 -10.93 2.34 -0.90
N LEU A 44 -11.27 2.39 0.40
CA LEU A 44 -12.64 2.67 0.88
C LEU A 44 -13.22 3.97 0.30
N LEU A 45 -12.38 4.96 0.01
CA LEU A 45 -12.81 6.26 -0.51
C LEU A 45 -12.69 6.39 -2.03
N ALA A 46 -12.30 5.33 -2.75
CA ALA A 46 -12.27 5.34 -4.20
C ALA A 46 -13.65 5.68 -4.82
N PRO A 47 -14.79 5.12 -4.37
CA PRO A 47 -16.11 5.48 -4.93
C PRO A 47 -16.43 6.97 -4.74
N LEU A 48 -16.13 7.52 -3.56
CA LEU A 48 -16.33 8.94 -3.28
C LEU A 48 -15.47 9.82 -4.18
N ALA A 49 -14.18 9.49 -4.33
CA ALA A 49 -13.27 10.24 -5.19
C ALA A 49 -13.74 10.24 -6.66
N ARG A 50 -14.25 9.11 -7.14
CA ARG A 50 -14.81 8.98 -8.50
C ARG A 50 -16.09 9.77 -8.67
N LEU A 51 -16.98 9.75 -7.67
CA LEU A 51 -18.20 10.54 -7.66
C LEU A 51 -17.89 12.05 -7.72
N LEU A 52 -16.81 12.48 -7.07
CA LEU A 52 -16.32 13.86 -7.12
C LEU A 52 -15.62 14.22 -8.45
N GLY A 53 -15.56 13.30 -9.42
CA GLY A 53 -15.00 13.51 -10.75
C GLY A 53 -13.48 13.34 -10.85
N LEU A 54 -12.84 12.73 -9.85
CA LEU A 54 -11.39 12.47 -9.89
C LEU A 54 -11.06 11.24 -10.74
N ARG A 55 -9.87 11.26 -11.36
CA ARG A 55 -9.24 10.09 -11.97
C ARG A 55 -8.41 9.39 -10.91
N VAL A 56 -8.79 8.19 -10.52
CA VAL A 56 -8.25 7.47 -9.36
C VAL A 56 -7.42 6.28 -9.83
N VAL A 57 -6.18 6.20 -9.38
CA VAL A 57 -5.34 5.01 -9.51
C VAL A 57 -5.12 4.44 -8.11
N LEU A 58 -5.17 3.11 -7.96
CA LEU A 58 -4.93 2.44 -6.69
C LEU A 58 -3.70 1.54 -6.79
N THR A 59 -2.73 1.68 -5.89
CA THR A 59 -1.68 0.65 -5.72
C THR A 59 -2.01 -0.28 -4.55
N HIS A 60 -2.25 -1.55 -4.88
CA HIS A 60 -2.46 -2.64 -3.93
C HIS A 60 -1.13 -3.27 -3.51
N HIS A 61 -0.65 -2.91 -2.32
CA HIS A 61 0.61 -3.42 -1.75
C HIS A 61 0.51 -4.83 -1.15
N GLY A 62 -0.69 -5.27 -0.79
CA GLY A 62 -0.92 -6.59 -0.21
C GLY A 62 -2.19 -6.67 0.64
N PRO A 63 -2.61 -7.88 1.03
CA PRO A 63 -3.74 -8.11 1.93
C PRO A 63 -3.43 -7.68 3.35
N ASP A 64 -3.58 -6.39 3.68
CA ASP A 64 -3.32 -5.95 5.05
C ASP A 64 -4.22 -6.65 6.08
N TYR A 65 -5.40 -7.12 5.67
CA TYR A 65 -6.31 -7.90 6.52
C TYR A 65 -5.81 -9.31 6.88
N GLU A 66 -4.73 -9.80 6.28
CA GLU A 66 -4.10 -11.07 6.67
C GLU A 66 -3.13 -10.89 7.85
N ARG A 67 -2.74 -9.65 8.17
CA ARG A 67 -1.84 -9.37 9.29
C ARG A 67 -2.54 -9.60 10.65
N SER A 68 -1.80 -10.13 11.62
CA SER A 68 -2.28 -10.44 12.97
C SER A 68 -2.67 -9.19 13.76
N LYS A 69 -2.02 -8.05 13.51
CA LYS A 69 -2.27 -6.77 14.20
C LYS A 69 -3.69 -6.21 14.07
N TRP A 70 -4.52 -6.70 13.14
CA TRP A 70 -5.86 -6.16 12.90
C TRP A 70 -6.95 -7.01 13.55
N GLY A 71 -7.82 -6.37 14.34
CA GLY A 71 -9.04 -7.00 14.85
C GLY A 71 -10.05 -7.32 13.73
N PRO A 72 -11.09 -8.12 14.02
CA PRO A 72 -12.06 -8.61 13.02
C PRO A 72 -12.76 -7.48 12.26
N VAL A 73 -13.12 -6.39 12.95
CA VAL A 73 -13.75 -5.21 12.35
C VAL A 73 -12.81 -4.54 11.35
N SER A 74 -11.56 -4.28 11.75
CA SER A 74 -10.55 -3.67 10.88
C SER A 74 -10.25 -4.55 9.66
N LYS A 75 -10.16 -5.87 9.84
CA LYS A 75 -10.00 -6.82 8.73
C LYS A 75 -11.18 -6.74 7.74
N GLY A 76 -12.41 -6.63 8.26
CA GLY A 76 -13.60 -6.40 7.44
C GLY A 76 -13.50 -5.11 6.62
N LEU A 77 -13.17 -4.00 7.27
CA LEU A 77 -13.01 -2.70 6.60
C LEU A 77 -11.90 -2.72 5.53
N LEU A 78 -10.78 -3.39 5.79
CA LEU A 78 -9.69 -3.53 4.82
C LEU A 78 -10.09 -4.39 3.61
N ARG A 79 -10.91 -5.44 3.80
CA ARG A 79 -11.46 -6.23 2.68
C ARG A 79 -12.46 -5.44 1.85
N ILE A 80 -13.31 -4.64 2.50
CA ILE A 80 -14.22 -3.72 1.80
C ILE A 80 -13.40 -2.66 1.04
N GLY A 81 -12.35 -2.12 1.66
CA GLY A 81 -11.45 -1.16 1.04
C GLY A 81 -10.73 -1.71 -0.18
N GLU A 82 -10.26 -2.97 -0.13
CA GLU A 82 -9.73 -3.69 -1.28
C GLU A 82 -10.78 -3.78 -2.40
N GLN A 83 -11.98 -4.25 -2.08
CA GLN A 83 -13.05 -4.42 -3.06
C GLN A 83 -13.48 -3.08 -3.70
N LEU A 84 -13.72 -2.05 -2.89
CA LEU A 84 -14.12 -0.73 -3.38
C LEU A 84 -12.98 -0.06 -4.16
N GLY A 85 -11.76 -0.17 -3.65
CA GLY A 85 -10.58 0.38 -4.30
C GLY A 85 -10.39 -0.22 -5.70
N VAL A 86 -10.35 -1.56 -5.79
CA VAL A 86 -10.15 -2.25 -7.06
C VAL A 86 -11.28 -1.95 -8.05
N ARG A 87 -12.55 -2.05 -7.61
CA ARG A 87 -13.70 -1.92 -8.51
C ARG A 87 -14.00 -0.49 -8.97
N PHE A 88 -13.74 0.50 -8.11
CA PHE A 88 -14.12 1.89 -8.42
C PHE A 88 -12.96 2.73 -8.91
N SER A 89 -11.70 2.36 -8.64
CA SER A 89 -10.57 3.03 -9.27
C SER A 89 -10.67 2.98 -10.80
N ASN A 90 -10.09 3.96 -11.48
CA ASN A 90 -9.95 3.92 -12.93
C ASN A 90 -9.02 2.80 -13.36
N HIS A 91 -7.98 2.54 -12.58
CA HIS A 91 -7.07 1.44 -12.83
C HIS A 91 -6.34 0.99 -11.54
N PRO A 92 -6.34 -0.31 -11.23
CA PRO A 92 -5.52 -0.85 -10.15
C PRO A 92 -4.09 -1.19 -10.63
N ILE A 93 -3.14 -0.92 -9.75
CA ILE A 93 -1.74 -1.30 -9.84
C ILE A 93 -1.47 -2.32 -8.72
N VAL A 94 -0.72 -3.37 -9.04
CA VAL A 94 -0.30 -4.41 -8.09
C VAL A 94 1.22 -4.51 -8.09
N VAL A 95 1.81 -4.91 -6.96
CA VAL A 95 3.27 -4.93 -6.79
C VAL A 95 3.91 -6.31 -6.99
N SER A 96 3.11 -7.36 -7.21
CA SER A 96 3.60 -8.71 -7.47
C SER A 96 2.66 -9.51 -8.39
N PRO A 97 3.19 -10.49 -9.15
CA PRO A 97 2.38 -11.36 -10.01
C PRO A 97 1.30 -12.13 -9.24
N MET A 98 1.61 -12.56 -8.01
CA MET A 98 0.64 -13.25 -7.15
C MET A 98 -0.56 -12.35 -6.80
N LEU A 99 -0.31 -11.07 -6.55
CA LEU A 99 -1.40 -10.12 -6.28
C LEU A 99 -2.21 -9.82 -7.54
N GLN A 100 -1.55 -9.73 -8.70
CA GLN A 100 -2.21 -9.57 -10.00
C GLN A 100 -3.23 -10.68 -10.24
N ASP A 101 -2.76 -11.94 -10.20
CA ASP A 101 -3.59 -13.12 -10.40
C ASP A 101 -4.76 -13.15 -9.40
N ARG A 102 -4.51 -12.81 -8.14
CA ARG A 102 -5.55 -12.77 -7.11
C ARG A 102 -6.60 -11.70 -7.38
N VAL A 103 -6.19 -10.49 -7.77
CA VAL A 103 -7.10 -9.38 -8.05
C VAL A 103 -7.94 -9.68 -9.29
N GLU A 104 -7.32 -10.14 -10.36
CA GLU A 104 -7.99 -10.48 -11.62
C GLU A 104 -8.99 -11.61 -11.42
N LYS A 105 -8.60 -12.70 -10.76
CA LYS A 105 -9.51 -13.83 -10.47
C LYS A 105 -10.67 -13.45 -9.55
N ARG A 106 -10.41 -12.64 -8.52
CA ARG A 106 -11.42 -12.31 -7.50
C ARG A 106 -12.39 -11.23 -7.94
N TYR A 107 -11.93 -10.26 -8.71
CA TYR A 107 -12.72 -9.07 -9.05
C TYR A 107 -13.05 -8.96 -10.53
N GLY A 108 -12.42 -9.74 -11.41
CA GLY A 108 -12.61 -9.65 -12.86
C GLY A 108 -12.13 -8.31 -13.45
N VAL A 109 -11.15 -7.67 -12.79
CA VAL A 109 -10.60 -6.37 -13.17
C VAL A 109 -9.14 -6.56 -13.54
N ASP A 110 -8.74 -6.08 -14.71
CA ASP A 110 -7.35 -6.04 -15.16
C ASP A 110 -6.50 -5.14 -14.24
N ALA A 111 -5.31 -5.57 -13.88
CA ALA A 111 -4.41 -4.84 -12.99
C ALA A 111 -3.01 -4.77 -13.57
N THR A 112 -2.38 -3.59 -13.52
CA THR A 112 -1.00 -3.44 -14.00
C THR A 112 0.00 -3.81 -12.93
N LEU A 113 0.90 -4.75 -13.24
CA LEU A 113 2.04 -5.08 -12.38
C LEU A 113 3.11 -3.97 -12.47
N ILE A 114 3.32 -3.26 -11.36
CA ILE A 114 4.45 -2.34 -11.17
C ILE A 114 5.15 -2.71 -9.86
N PRO A 115 6.29 -3.42 -9.93
CA PRO A 115 7.06 -3.80 -8.74
C PRO A 115 7.60 -2.60 -7.98
N ASN A 116 7.76 -2.75 -6.66
CA ASN A 116 8.46 -1.74 -5.86
C ASN A 116 9.94 -1.68 -6.27
N GLY A 117 10.47 -0.47 -6.46
CA GLY A 117 11.89 -0.27 -6.77
C GLY A 117 12.78 -0.65 -5.59
N ALA A 118 13.95 -1.21 -5.91
CA ALA A 118 15.05 -1.43 -4.97
C ALA A 118 16.31 -0.70 -5.48
N PRO A 119 17.24 -0.29 -4.60
CA PRO A 119 18.50 0.33 -5.04
C PRO A 119 19.26 -0.59 -6.00
N ALA A 120 19.70 -0.06 -7.13
CA ALA A 120 20.44 -0.82 -8.14
C ALA A 120 21.87 -1.18 -7.70
N SER A 121 22.46 -0.37 -6.81
CA SER A 121 23.80 -0.59 -6.26
C SER A 121 23.72 -1.07 -4.82
N LEU A 122 24.27 -2.24 -4.55
CA LEU A 122 24.56 -2.67 -3.19
C LEU A 122 25.87 -1.98 -2.72
N PRO A 123 25.92 -1.45 -1.50
CA PRO A 123 27.17 -0.91 -0.95
C PRO A 123 28.24 -2.01 -0.84
N THR A 124 29.52 -1.60 -0.89
CA THR A 124 30.67 -2.50 -0.86
C THR A 124 30.60 -3.48 0.31
N THR A 125 30.79 -4.76 0.01
CA THR A 125 30.80 -5.85 0.99
C THR A 125 31.94 -5.64 1.99
N SER A 126 31.63 -5.61 3.28
CA SER A 126 32.63 -5.51 4.36
C SER A 126 32.64 -6.79 5.19
N GLN A 127 33.80 -7.45 5.27
CA GLN A 127 34.02 -8.64 6.13
C GLN A 127 33.94 -8.32 7.62
N ARG A 128 34.14 -7.05 8.02
CA ARG A 128 34.07 -6.60 9.42
C ARG A 128 32.74 -6.93 10.09
N CYS A 129 31.65 -6.97 9.32
CA CYS A 129 30.34 -7.37 9.84
C CYS A 129 30.31 -8.88 10.15
N LEU A 130 30.85 -9.72 9.25
CA LEU A 130 30.89 -11.17 9.42
C LEU A 130 31.79 -11.57 10.60
N ASP A 131 32.95 -10.93 10.75
CA ASP A 131 33.90 -11.18 11.83
C ASP A 131 33.26 -10.96 13.21
N LYS A 132 32.44 -9.90 13.34
CA LYS A 132 31.71 -9.60 14.58
C LYS A 132 30.79 -10.74 15.02
N PHE A 133 30.26 -11.51 14.07
CA PHE A 133 29.35 -12.63 14.34
C PHE A 133 30.03 -13.99 14.21
N GLY A 134 31.35 -14.05 13.98
CA GLY A 134 32.09 -15.30 13.76
C GLY A 134 31.63 -16.07 12.52
N LEU A 135 31.06 -15.39 11.52
CA LEU A 135 30.50 -16.01 10.33
C LEU A 135 31.56 -16.14 9.23
N THR A 136 31.54 -17.26 8.51
CA THR A 136 32.36 -17.45 7.31
C THR A 136 31.57 -17.01 6.07
N PRO A 137 32.19 -16.27 5.12
CA PRO A 137 31.54 -15.91 3.86
C PRO A 137 30.90 -17.13 3.18
N GLU A 138 29.70 -16.93 2.63
CA GLU A 138 28.92 -17.95 1.92
C GLU A 138 28.53 -19.20 2.75
N ARG A 139 28.79 -19.19 4.06
CA ARG A 139 28.49 -20.31 4.98
C ARG A 139 27.58 -19.88 6.12
N TYR A 140 26.50 -19.19 5.77
CA TYR A 140 25.47 -18.79 6.71
C TYR A 140 24.12 -18.73 6.01
N VAL A 141 23.06 -18.85 6.81
CA VAL A 141 21.69 -18.54 6.37
C VAL A 141 21.31 -17.22 7.02
N LEU A 142 20.80 -16.27 6.21
CA LEU A 142 20.32 -14.98 6.69
C LEU A 142 18.82 -14.87 6.44
N CYS A 143 18.06 -14.63 7.51
CA CYS A 143 16.66 -14.25 7.43
C CYS A 143 16.53 -12.80 7.90
N VAL A 144 16.08 -11.90 7.03
CA VAL A 144 15.78 -10.51 7.38
C VAL A 144 14.29 -10.28 7.19
N SER A 145 13.58 -10.13 8.30
CA SER A 145 12.15 -9.81 8.30
C SER A 145 11.81 -8.99 9.54
N ARG A 146 10.63 -8.36 9.54
CA ARG A 146 10.05 -7.87 10.79
C ARG A 146 9.57 -9.07 11.60
N ILE A 147 9.71 -8.98 12.92
CA ILE A 147 9.08 -9.91 13.85
C ILE A 147 7.64 -9.43 14.04
N ASP A 148 6.68 -10.19 13.52
CA ASP A 148 5.23 -9.93 13.63
C ASP A 148 4.62 -11.21 14.24
N PRO A 149 4.19 -11.20 15.52
CA PRO A 149 3.66 -12.37 16.22
C PRO A 149 2.27 -12.80 15.74
#